data_AF-A0A7X7SE05-F1
#
_entry.id   AF-A0A7X7SE05-F1
#
_cell.length_a   1.000
_cell.length_b   1.000
_cell.length_c   1.000
_cell.angle_alpha   90.00
_cell.angle_beta   90.00
_cell.angle_gamma   90.00
#
_symmetry.space_group_name_H-M   'P 1'
#
loop_
_entity.id
_entity.type
_entity.pdbx_description
1 polymer ?
#
loop_
_entity_poly.entity_id
_entity_poly.type
_entity_poly.pdbx_seq_one_letter_code
_entity_poly.pdbx_strand_id
1 'polypeptide(L)' 'MSTTGTPKTAAEIQQDWDTNPRWKGITRNYTAEQVVKLQGSVVEEATLARRGSEILWDLVNNEDYI' A
#
# COMPACT_ATOMS: atom_id res chain seq x y z
N MET A 1 -13.48 22.18 3.47
CA MET A 1 -12.48 21.24 4.00
C MET A 1 -11.58 20.83 2.84
N SER A 2 -10.27 20.76 3.05
CA SER A 2 -9.32 20.27 2.04
C SER A 2 -9.48 18.76 1.84
N THR A 3 -9.29 18.27 0.62
CA THR A 3 -9.30 16.82 0.29
C THR A 3 -7.89 16.23 0.20
N THR A 4 -6.85 17.07 0.29
CA THR A 4 -5.45 16.62 0.20
C THR A 4 -5.10 15.67 1.36
N GLY A 5 -4.55 14.51 1.03
CA GLY A 5 -4.13 13.50 2.01
C GLY A 5 -5.30 12.74 2.66
N THR A 6 -6.50 12.76 2.08
CA THR A 6 -7.63 11.96 2.60
C THR A 6 -7.25 10.47 2.61
N PRO A 7 -7.39 9.76 3.75
CA PRO A 7 -7.07 8.33 3.84
C PRO A 7 -7.95 7.48 2.93
N LYS A 8 -7.42 6.35 2.46
CA LYS A 8 -8.21 5.34 1.75
C LYS A 8 -9.21 4.68 2.69
N THR A 9 -10.35 4.27 2.17
CA THR A 9 -11.32 3.44 2.87
C THR A 9 -10.81 2.01 3.04
N ALA A 10 -11.40 1.28 4.01
CA ALA A 10 -11.04 -0.12 4.23
C ALA A 10 -11.35 -0.98 2.99
N ALA A 11 -12.43 -0.68 2.27
CA ALA A 11 -12.79 -1.36 1.04
C ALA A 11 -11.76 -1.14 -0.08
N GLU A 12 -11.24 0.08 -0.25
CA GLU A 12 -10.18 0.36 -1.23
C GLU A 12 -8.87 -0.34 -0.88
N ILE A 13 -8.50 -0.38 0.40
CA ILE A 13 -7.32 -1.11 0.88
C ILE A 13 -7.49 -2.61 0.65
N GLN A 14 -8.65 -3.16 1.00
CA GLN A 14 -8.94 -4.59 0.83
C GLN A 14 -8.93 -4.97 -0.66
N GLN A 15 -9.53 -4.14 -1.52
CA GLN A 15 -9.49 -4.35 -2.97
C GLN A 15 -8.06 -4.36 -3.52
N ASP A 16 -7.19 -3.45 -3.07
CA ASP A 16 -5.78 -3.48 -3.47
C ASP A 16 -5.09 -4.77 -2.98
N TRP A 17 -5.33 -5.18 -1.73
CA TRP A 17 -4.78 -6.43 -1.19
C TRP A 17 -5.22 -7.67 -1.97
N ASP A 18 -6.47 -7.71 -2.43
CA ASP A 18 -7.05 -8.86 -3.12
C ASP A 18 -6.65 -8.94 -4.60
N THR A 19 -6.39 -7.80 -5.24
CA THR A 19 -6.20 -7.73 -6.70
C THR A 19 -4.76 -7.46 -7.13
N ASN A 20 -3.97 -6.78 -6.30
CA ASN A 20 -2.62 -6.38 -6.66
C ASN A 20 -1.65 -7.58 -6.55
N PRO A 21 -0.95 -7.97 -7.64
CA PRO A 21 -0.02 -9.10 -7.61
C PRO A 21 1.11 -8.92 -6.59
N ARG A 22 1.42 -7.66 -6.20
CA ARG A 22 2.38 -7.34 -5.13
C ARG A 22 2.10 -8.07 -3.82
N TRP A 23 0.84 -8.37 -3.55
CA TRP A 23 0.38 -8.98 -2.30
C TRP A 23 0.07 -10.48 -2.42
N LYS A 24 0.30 -11.10 -3.58
CA LYS A 24 0.07 -12.53 -3.79
C LYS A 24 0.92 -13.34 -2.81
N GLY A 25 0.26 -14.15 -1.97
CA GLY A 25 0.91 -14.99 -0.96
C GLY A 25 1.26 -14.28 0.35
N ILE A 26 0.92 -13.00 0.52
CA ILE A 26 1.17 -12.25 1.74
C ILE A 26 0.02 -12.47 2.73
N THR A 27 0.31 -13.06 3.89
CA THR A 27 -0.66 -13.22 4.98
C THR A 27 -0.56 -12.03 5.94
N ARG A 28 -1.71 -11.46 6.31
CA ARG A 28 -1.83 -10.40 7.31
C ARG A 28 -2.68 -10.90 8.47
N ASN A 29 -2.23 -10.67 9.70
CA ASN A 29 -2.96 -11.01 10.93
C ASN A 29 -3.81 -9.84 11.46
N TYR A 30 -4.12 -8.89 10.59
CA TYR A 30 -4.93 -7.70 10.86
C TYR A 30 -5.78 -7.36 9.63
N THR A 31 -6.83 -6.56 9.83
CA THR A 31 -7.80 -6.21 8.79
C THR A 31 -7.55 -4.83 8.19
N ALA A 32 -8.16 -4.55 7.03
CA ALA A 32 -8.09 -3.24 6.40
C ALA A 32 -8.71 -2.14 7.28
N GLU A 33 -9.76 -2.44 8.04
CA GLU A 33 -10.39 -1.52 8.99
C GLU A 33 -9.44 -1.13 10.12
N GLN A 34 -8.63 -2.08 10.60
CA GLN A 34 -7.61 -1.79 11.62
C GLN A 34 -6.53 -0.85 11.09
N VAL A 35 -6.19 -0.96 9.80
CA VAL A 35 -5.26 -0.02 9.15
C VAL A 35 -5.86 1.38 9.09
N VAL A 36 -7.08 1.54 8.57
CA VAL A 36 -7.75 2.86 8.48
C VAL A 36 -7.90 3.52 9.84
N LYS A 37 -8.22 2.74 10.88
CA LYS A 37 -8.35 3.25 12.26
C LYS A 37 -7.08 3.94 12.77
N LEU A 38 -5.91 3.58 12.24
CA LEU A 38 -4.60 4.10 12.66
C LEU A 38 -4.05 5.20 11.73
N GLN A 39 -4.70 5.47 10.60
CA GLN A 39 -4.21 6.45 9.61
C GLN A 39 -4.46 7.92 9.99
N GLY A 40 -5.31 8.18 10.98
CA GLY A 40 -5.71 9.54 11.33
C GLY A 40 -6.60 10.18 10.26
N SER A 41 -6.63 11.51 10.21
CA SER A 41 -7.46 12.27 9.27
C SER A 41 -6.73 12.70 7.99
N VAL A 42 -5.40 12.64 7.98
CA VAL A 42 -4.55 13.03 6.85
C VAL A 42 -3.37 12.07 6.75
N VAL A 43 -3.14 11.52 5.56
CA VAL A 43 -2.00 10.68 5.22
C VAL A 43 -1.03 11.49 4.37
N GLU A 44 0.22 11.59 4.82
CA GLU A 44 1.30 12.23 4.08
C GLU A 44 1.78 11.33 2.92
N GLU A 45 2.00 11.91 1.74
CA GLU A 45 2.53 11.18 0.59
C GLU A 45 4.03 10.92 0.77
N ALA A 46 4.41 9.65 0.85
CA ALA A 46 5.81 9.22 0.98
C ALA A 46 6.45 8.99 -0.40
N THR A 47 6.58 10.05 -1.21
CA THR A 47 6.96 9.98 -2.64
C THR A 47 8.17 9.08 -2.94
N LEU A 48 9.28 9.26 -2.21
CA LEU A 48 10.49 8.47 -2.42
C LEU A 48 10.33 7.02 -1.98
N ALA A 49 9.60 6.77 -0.89
CA ALA A 49 9.36 5.43 -0.38
C ALA A 49 8.48 4.64 -1.35
N ARG A 50 7.40 5.25 -1.86
CA ARG A 50 6.54 4.64 -2.88
C ARG A 50 7.35 4.27 -4.12
N ARG A 51 8.01 5.27 -4.75
CA ARG A 51 8.79 5.06 -5.97
C ARG A 51 9.91 4.03 -5.79
N GLY A 52 10.63 4.08 -4.68
CA GLY A 52 11.72 3.13 -4.39
C GLY A 52 11.20 1.70 -4.20
N SER A 53 10.09 1.52 -3.48
CA SER A 53 9.51 0.18 -3.27
C SER A 53 8.95 -0.45 -4.54
N GLU A 54 8.38 0.34 -5.44
CA GLU A 54 7.89 -0.09 -6.76
C GLU A 54 9.08 -0.57 -7.63
N ILE A 55 10.10 0.27 -7.79
CA ILE A 55 11.29 -0.07 -8.57
C ILE A 55 11.99 -1.31 -8.02
N LEU A 56 12.19 -1.38 -6.69
CA LEU A 56 12.84 -2.53 -6.07
C LEU A 56 12.03 -3.81 -6.30
N TRP A 57 10.72 -3.75 -6.14
CA TRP A 57 9.86 -4.91 -6.40
C TRP A 57 9.99 -5.38 -7.86
N ASP A 58 9.97 -4.46 -8.81
CA ASP A 58 10.09 -4.79 -10.22
C ASP A 58 11.44 -5.43 -10.55
N LEU A 59 12.53 -4.87 -10.01
CA LEU A 59 13.85 -5.46 -10.17
C LEU A 59 13.87 -6.89 -9.59
N VAL A 60 13.28 -7.13 -8.40
CA VAL A 60 13.41 -8.42 -7.69
C VAL A 60 12.73 -9.54 -8.45
N ASN A 61 11.70 -9.20 -9.22
CA ASN A 61 10.89 -10.17 -9.93
C ASN A 61 11.29 -10.33 -11.40
N ASN A 62 12.09 -9.44 -11.97
CA ASN A 62 12.37 -9.44 -13.42
C ASN A 62 13.87 -9.49 -13.79
N GLU A 63 14.79 -9.21 -12.87
CA GLU A 63 16.23 -9.27 -13.12
C GLU A 63 16.88 -10.53 -12.50
N ASP A 64 18.01 -10.97 -13.04
CA ASP A 64 18.71 -12.18 -12.55
C ASP A 64 19.21 -12.05 -11.10
N TYR A 65 19.55 -10.82 -10.67
CA TYR A 65 19.96 -10.46 -9.31
C TYR A 65 19.86 -8.95 -9.08
N ILE A 66 19.93 -8.52 -7.81
CA ILE A 66 19.99 -7.11 -7.36
C ILE A 66 21.02 -6.96 -6.26
#